data_AF-A0A182SWU9-F1
#
_entry.id   AF-A0A182SWU9-F1
#
_cell.length_a   1.000
_cell.length_b   1.000
_cell.length_c   1.000
_cell.angle_alpha   90.00
_cell.angle_beta   90.00
_cell.angle_gamma   90.00
#
_symmetry.space_group_name_H-M   'P 1'
#
loop_
_entity.id
_entity.type
_entity.pdbx_description
1 polymer ?
#
loop_
_entity_poly.entity_id
_entity_poly.type
_entity_poly.pdbx_seq_one_letter_code
_entity_poly.pdbx_strand_id
1 'polypeptide(L)'
;LLDYDRFSHDEVVGEIRFLLNTLDLSGCELWGDLIAVRKPSESSSELLISLSYLPQAERLTVVVMKAKNLSISHEPFVKLYLLVNDKRTKKRKTSAIRALDPTNPIWNEAFTFELPSSQLQDAGVELFVTSNEGEGQDLGCGVGLREGGSGTQHWQDLMQNNRKPIAMWHVLR
;
A
#
# COMPACT_ATOMS: atom_id res chain seq x y z
N LEU A 1 -11.18 -19.31 18.91
CA LEU A 1 -12.58 -19.17 18.48
C LEU A 1 -12.58 -18.60 17.07
N LEU A 2 -13.30 -19.26 16.17
CA LEU A 2 -13.48 -18.81 14.79
C LEU A 2 -14.96 -18.43 14.60
N ASP A 3 -15.21 -17.40 13.81
CA ASP A 3 -16.51 -17.06 13.29
C ASP A 3 -16.63 -17.70 11.91
N TYR A 4 -17.57 -18.63 11.78
CA TYR A 4 -17.72 -19.44 10.57
C TYR A 4 -18.65 -18.74 9.58
N ASP A 5 -18.18 -18.58 8.34
CA ASP A 5 -18.98 -18.06 7.24
C ASP A 5 -19.09 -19.10 6.12
N ARG A 6 -20.33 -19.41 5.71
CA ARG A 6 -20.63 -20.36 4.65
C ARG A 6 -20.13 -19.90 3.27
N PHE A 7 -19.94 -18.59 3.08
CA PHE A 7 -19.61 -18.00 1.77
C PHE A 7 -18.24 -17.30 1.72
N SER A 8 -17.49 -17.27 2.83
CA SER A 8 -16.14 -16.70 2.90
C SER A 8 -15.21 -17.51 3.82
N HIS A 9 -14.01 -17.00 4.13
CA HIS A 9 -13.07 -17.73 5.01
C HIS A 9 -13.38 -17.43 6.47
N ASP A 10 -13.31 -18.46 7.32
CA ASP A 10 -13.52 -18.34 8.76
C ASP A 10 -12.62 -17.26 9.38
N GLU A 11 -13.21 -16.33 10.14
CA GLU A 11 -12.48 -15.25 10.78
C GLU A 11 -12.12 -15.61 12.23
N VAL A 12 -10.88 -15.35 12.64
CA VAL A 12 -10.44 -15.63 14.01
C VAL A 12 -10.98 -14.56 14.96
N VAL A 13 -11.91 -14.94 15.84
CA VAL A 13 -12.47 -14.06 16.89
C VAL A 13 -11.46 -13.89 18.05
N GLY A 14 -10.68 -14.93 18.35
CA GLY A 14 -9.63 -14.86 19.36
C GLY A 14 -9.02 -16.21 19.72
N GLU A 15 -7.99 -16.20 20.57
CA GLU A 15 -7.28 -17.39 21.03
C GLU A 15 -7.13 -17.37 22.55
N ILE A 16 -6.88 -18.54 23.13
CA ILE A 16 -6.48 -18.69 24.53
C ILE A 16 -5.27 -19.61 24.53
N ARG A 17 -4.23 -19.23 25.27
CA ARG A 17 -2.99 -20.02 25.37
C ARG A 17 -2.77 -20.42 26.82
N PHE A 18 -2.56 -21.71 27.01
CA PHE A 18 -2.33 -22.34 28.31
C PHE A 18 -0.93 -22.97 28.32
N LEU A 19 -0.09 -22.58 29.28
CA LEU A 19 1.23 -23.19 29.44
C LEU A 19 1.07 -24.53 30.18
N LEU A 20 1.22 -25.63 29.44
CA LEU A 20 0.96 -26.98 29.96
C LEU A 20 1.87 -27.38 31.14
N ASN A 21 3.05 -26.78 31.26
CA ASN A 21 3.95 -27.00 32.40
C ASN A 21 3.48 -26.34 33.71
N THR A 22 2.47 -25.49 33.65
CA THR A 22 1.88 -24.80 34.81
C THR A 22 0.50 -25.32 35.20
N LEU A 23 -0.01 -26.33 34.50
CA LEU A 23 -1.39 -26.79 34.65
C LEU A 23 -1.46 -28.18 35.28
N ASP A 24 -2.28 -28.31 36.30
CA ASP A 24 -2.70 -29.60 36.85
C ASP A 24 -3.87 -30.13 36.02
N LEU A 25 -3.64 -31.27 35.36
CA LEU A 25 -4.60 -31.88 34.43
C LEU A 25 -5.57 -32.87 35.11
N SER A 26 -5.52 -32.99 36.44
CA SER A 26 -6.40 -33.90 37.19
C SER A 26 -7.81 -33.31 37.38
N GLY A 27 -8.67 -33.49 36.38
CA GLY A 27 -10.11 -33.22 36.49
C GLY A 27 -10.51 -31.74 36.54
N CYS A 28 -9.71 -30.84 35.95
CA CYS A 28 -9.97 -29.41 35.96
C CYS A 28 -10.86 -28.92 34.80
N GLU A 29 -11.67 -27.90 35.08
CA GLU A 29 -12.30 -27.05 34.08
C GLU A 29 -11.53 -25.72 34.04
N LEU A 30 -11.04 -25.34 32.86
CA LEU A 30 -10.21 -24.15 32.69
C LEU A 30 -11.02 -23.06 31.98
N TRP A 31 -11.21 -21.95 32.68
CA TRP A 31 -11.80 -20.73 32.13
C TRP A 31 -10.69 -19.72 31.86
N GLY A 32 -10.75 -19.08 30.70
CA GLY A 32 -9.80 -18.04 30.31
C GLY A 32 -10.50 -16.98 29.46
N ASP A 33 -10.09 -15.73 29.63
CA ASP A 33 -10.56 -14.66 28.77
C ASP A 33 -10.04 -14.89 27.36
N LEU A 34 -10.93 -14.77 26.38
CA LEU A 34 -10.57 -14.83 24.98
C LEU A 34 -9.62 -13.65 24.67
N ILE A 35 -8.38 -13.95 24.34
CA ILE A 35 -7.44 -12.92 23.90
C ILE A 35 -7.82 -12.61 22.46
N ALA A 36 -8.22 -11.36 22.21
CA ALA A 36 -8.44 -10.87 20.85
C ALA A 36 -7.16 -11.12 20.05
N VAL A 37 -7.22 -12.05 19.11
CA VAL A 37 -6.17 -12.23 18.11
C VAL A 37 -6.32 -11.04 17.20
N ARG A 38 -5.61 -9.95 17.49
CA ARG A 38 -5.26 -9.03 16.42
C ARG A 38 -4.63 -9.91 15.35
N LYS A 39 -5.23 -9.95 14.15
CA LYS A 39 -4.64 -10.60 12.97
C LYS A 39 -3.12 -10.43 13.09
N PRO A 40 -2.32 -11.51 13.05
CA PRO A 40 -0.88 -11.33 13.03
C PRO A 40 -0.61 -10.30 11.93
N SER A 41 0.12 -9.25 12.29
CA SER A 41 0.39 -8.09 11.44
C SER A 41 1.30 -8.53 10.28
N GLU A 42 0.78 -9.33 9.36
CA GLU A 42 1.46 -9.77 8.14
C GLU A 42 0.88 -9.08 6.89
N SER A 43 -0.07 -8.17 7.06
CA SER A 43 -0.70 -7.51 5.94
C SER A 43 -0.37 -6.01 5.98
N SER A 44 0.91 -5.65 5.91
CA SER A 44 1.28 -4.25 5.67
C SER A 44 0.47 -3.74 4.47
N SER A 45 -0.18 -2.59 4.63
CA SER A 45 -0.89 -1.94 3.53
C SER A 45 0.11 -1.69 2.40
N GLU A 46 -0.15 -2.20 1.21
CA GLU A 46 0.79 -2.11 0.10
C GLU A 46 0.11 -1.56 -1.14
N LEU A 47 0.84 -0.75 -1.90
CA LEU A 47 0.41 -0.17 -3.18
C LEU A 47 1.31 -0.65 -4.31
N LEU A 48 0.72 -1.24 -5.35
CA LEU A 48 1.41 -1.60 -6.58
C LEU A 48 1.34 -0.43 -7.55
N ILE A 49 2.51 0.06 -7.93
CA ILE A 49 2.63 1.06 -8.99
C ILE A 49 3.61 0.61 -10.06
N SER A 50 3.41 1.14 -11.26
CA SER A 50 4.36 1.01 -12.36
C SER A 50 4.94 2.34 -12.80
N LEU A 51 6.25 2.39 -13.02
CA LEU A 51 6.98 3.54 -13.52
C LEU A 51 7.58 3.24 -14.90
N SER A 52 7.52 4.24 -15.79
CA SER A 52 8.29 4.25 -17.04
C SER A 52 8.70 5.69 -17.37
N TYR A 53 9.89 5.86 -17.94
CA TYR A 53 10.39 7.15 -18.33
C TYR A 53 10.85 7.09 -19.79
N LEU A 54 10.46 8.07 -20.60
CA LEU A 54 10.86 8.20 -22.00
C LEU A 54 11.74 9.45 -22.15
N PRO A 55 13.08 9.32 -22.20
CA PRO A 55 13.99 10.47 -22.21
C PRO A 55 13.79 11.40 -23.41
N GLN A 56 13.53 10.84 -24.60
CA GLN A 56 13.35 11.63 -25.83
C GLN A 56 12.11 12.53 -25.78
N ALA A 57 11.09 12.12 -25.02
CA ALA A 57 9.86 12.89 -24.84
C ALA A 57 9.82 13.59 -23.48
N GLU A 58 10.90 13.49 -22.69
CA GLU A 58 11.00 13.97 -21.31
C GLU A 58 9.75 13.65 -20.48
N ARG A 59 9.32 12.39 -20.54
CA ARG A 59 8.00 11.97 -20.07
C ARG A 59 8.10 10.86 -19.05
N LEU A 60 7.65 11.13 -17.83
CA LEU A 60 7.43 10.14 -16.77
C LEU A 60 5.98 9.69 -16.78
N THR A 61 5.75 8.38 -16.80
CA THR A 61 4.43 7.78 -16.65
C THR A 61 4.39 6.94 -15.38
N VAL A 62 3.39 7.21 -14.54
CA VAL A 62 3.08 6.46 -13.32
C VAL A 62 1.73 5.79 -13.47
N VAL A 63 1.67 4.47 -13.33
CA VAL A 63 0.41 3.73 -13.31
C VAL A 63 0.11 3.30 -11.89
N VAL A 64 -0.99 3.78 -11.34
CA VAL A 64 -1.52 3.33 -10.04
C VAL A 64 -2.39 2.12 -10.30
N MET A 65 -1.91 0.93 -9.92
CA MET A 65 -2.53 -0.33 -10.34
C MET A 65 -3.57 -0.80 -9.32
N LYS A 66 -3.11 -1.23 -8.15
CA LYS A 66 -3.96 -1.80 -7.09
C LYS A 66 -3.29 -1.67 -5.73
N ALA A 67 -4.09 -1.77 -4.67
CA ALA A 67 -3.59 -1.90 -3.31
C ALA A 67 -4.07 -3.20 -2.69
N LYS A 68 -3.46 -3.58 -1.57
CA LYS A 68 -3.96 -4.65 -0.71
C LYS A 68 -3.85 -4.29 0.75
N ASN A 69 -4.73 -4.88 1.54
CA ASN A 69 -4.73 -4.77 3.01
C ASN A 69 -4.91 -3.33 3.51
N LEU A 70 -5.64 -2.48 2.78
CA LEU A 70 -5.92 -1.13 3.25
C LEU A 70 -6.84 -1.14 4.46
N SER A 71 -6.66 -0.18 5.36
CA SER A 71 -7.56 0.09 6.49
C SER A 71 -8.67 1.10 6.16
N ILE A 72 -9.00 1.25 4.86
CA ILE A 72 -10.00 2.20 4.36
C ILE A 72 -11.24 1.43 3.95
N SER A 73 -12.42 1.91 4.39
CA SER A 73 -13.68 1.19 4.20
C SER A 73 -14.53 1.76 3.06
N HIS A 74 -14.30 3.02 2.67
CA HIS A 74 -15.16 3.72 1.72
C HIS A 74 -14.38 4.45 0.63
N GLU A 75 -14.75 4.23 -0.63
CA GLU A 75 -14.30 5.01 -1.80
C GLU A 75 -12.79 5.33 -1.86
N PRO A 76 -11.88 4.34 -1.74
CA PRO A 76 -10.46 4.62 -1.71
C PRO A 76 -9.98 5.25 -3.02
N PHE A 77 -9.11 6.25 -2.90
CA PHE A 77 -8.39 6.87 -4.02
C PHE A 77 -6.95 7.21 -3.63
N VAL A 78 -6.11 7.39 -4.64
CA VAL A 78 -4.70 7.72 -4.45
C VAL A 78 -4.45 9.16 -4.89
N LYS A 79 -3.95 9.99 -3.98
CA LYS A 79 -3.35 11.30 -4.29
C LYS A 79 -1.91 11.04 -4.73
N LEU A 80 -1.49 11.61 -5.85
CA LEU A 80 -0.14 11.47 -6.38
C LEU A 80 0.50 12.85 -6.57
N TYR A 81 1.72 13.01 -6.10
CA TYR A 81 2.52 14.22 -6.22
C TYR A 81 3.82 13.94 -6.96
N LEU A 82 4.15 14.76 -7.95
CA LEU A 82 5.50 14.81 -8.51
C LEU A 82 6.35 15.73 -7.64
N LEU A 83 7.52 15.25 -7.24
CA LEU A 83 8.53 16.01 -6.54
C LEU A 83 9.68 16.33 -7.49
N VAL A 84 10.17 17.57 -7.42
CA VAL A 84 11.40 18.02 -8.06
C VAL A 84 12.12 18.92 -7.06
N ASN A 85 13.37 18.61 -6.73
CA ASN A 85 14.15 19.31 -5.70
C ASN A 85 13.38 19.38 -4.36
N ASP A 86 12.85 18.24 -3.92
CA ASP A 86 12.08 18.07 -2.67
C ASP A 86 10.81 18.95 -2.56
N LYS A 87 10.35 19.51 -3.68
CA LYS A 87 9.11 20.32 -3.76
C LYS A 87 8.06 19.61 -4.60
N ARG A 88 6.83 19.55 -4.08
CA ARG A 88 5.65 19.08 -4.82
C ARG A 88 5.33 20.07 -5.94
N THR A 89 5.56 19.70 -7.19
CA THR A 89 5.37 20.57 -8.36
C THR A 89 4.06 20.31 -9.10
N LYS A 90 3.58 19.06 -9.09
CA LYS A 90 2.32 18.66 -9.73
C LYS A 90 1.54 17.73 -8.82
N LYS A 91 0.22 17.84 -8.85
CA LYS A 91 -0.73 16.96 -8.15
C LYS A 91 -1.67 16.29 -9.14
N ARG A 92 -1.93 15.01 -8.93
CA ARG A 92 -2.97 14.21 -9.58
C ARG A 92 -3.69 13.37 -8.53
N LYS A 93 -4.81 12.78 -8.90
CA LYS A 93 -5.48 11.76 -8.09
C LYS A 93 -6.17 10.75 -9.00
N THR A 94 -6.33 9.53 -8.52
CA THR A 94 -7.20 8.54 -9.15
C THR A 94 -8.67 8.91 -8.96
N SER A 95 -9.53 8.21 -9.69
CA SER A 95 -10.94 8.12 -9.34
C SER A 95 -11.10 7.50 -7.95
N ALA A 96 -12.09 7.97 -7.21
CA ALA A 96 -12.56 7.30 -6.00
C ALA A 96 -13.48 6.16 -6.42
N ILE A 97 -13.21 4.95 -5.93
CA ILE A 97 -13.89 3.75 -6.41
C ILE A 97 -14.77 3.14 -5.33
N ARG A 98 -16.05 2.90 -5.64
CA ARG A 98 -16.92 2.05 -4.80
C ARG A 98 -16.65 0.60 -5.15
N ALA A 99 -15.64 0.01 -4.53
CA ALA A 99 -15.28 -1.38 -4.73
C ALA A 99 -16.10 -2.31 -3.83
N LEU A 100 -16.35 -3.55 -4.29
CA LEU A 100 -16.92 -4.61 -3.46
C LEU A 100 -16.00 -4.96 -2.29
N ASP A 101 -14.69 -4.90 -2.53
CA ASP A 101 -13.64 -5.02 -1.52
C ASP A 101 -12.82 -3.72 -1.49
N PRO A 102 -13.17 -2.76 -0.60
CA PRO A 102 -12.46 -1.50 -0.46
C PRO A 102 -11.05 -1.65 0.15
N THR A 103 -10.73 -2.82 0.72
CA THR A 103 -9.41 -3.10 1.30
C THR A 103 -8.39 -3.56 0.24
N ASN A 104 -8.86 -4.05 -0.91
CA ASN A 104 -8.04 -4.48 -2.05
C ASN A 104 -8.47 -3.81 -3.38
N PRO A 105 -8.46 -2.48 -3.46
CA PRO A 105 -8.95 -1.74 -4.63
C PRO A 105 -8.04 -1.90 -5.85
N ILE A 106 -8.65 -1.79 -7.04
CA ILE A 106 -7.95 -1.80 -8.34
C ILE A 106 -8.35 -0.53 -9.10
N TRP A 107 -7.37 0.31 -9.45
CA TRP A 107 -7.58 1.54 -10.21
C TRP A 107 -7.11 1.39 -11.67
N ASN A 108 -5.90 0.85 -11.89
CA ASN A 108 -5.23 0.78 -13.20
C ASN A 108 -5.24 2.12 -13.96
N GLU A 109 -5.04 3.23 -13.24
CA GLU A 109 -5.03 4.57 -13.81
C GLU A 109 -3.61 5.06 -14.10
N ALA A 110 -3.40 5.60 -15.30
CA ALA A 110 -2.10 6.11 -15.73
C ALA A 110 -2.05 7.64 -15.67
N PHE A 111 -0.99 8.16 -15.07
CA PHE A 111 -0.67 9.58 -14.99
C PHE A 111 0.63 9.86 -15.72
N THR A 112 0.66 10.95 -16.49
CA THR A 112 1.82 11.35 -17.26
C THR A 112 2.28 12.74 -16.82
N PHE A 113 3.58 12.89 -16.67
CA PHE A 113 4.26 14.12 -16.29
C PHE A 113 5.35 14.46 -17.28
N GLU A 114 5.45 15.74 -17.62
CA GLU A 114 6.64 16.30 -18.26
C GLU A 114 7.71 16.45 -17.18
N LEU A 115 8.82 15.72 -17.35
CA LEU A 115 9.95 15.70 -16.43
C LEU A 115 11.25 15.73 -17.25
N PRO A 116 11.95 16.88 -17.29
CA PRO A 116 13.22 17.01 -17.99
C PRO A 116 14.25 15.99 -17.52
N SER A 117 15.06 15.48 -18.46
CA SER A 117 16.08 14.47 -18.12
C SER A 117 17.11 15.01 -17.12
N SER A 118 17.36 16.33 -17.13
CA SER A 118 18.25 17.02 -16.20
C SER A 118 17.74 17.02 -14.76
N GLN A 119 16.44 16.82 -14.53
CA GLN A 119 15.82 16.83 -13.20
C GLN A 119 15.63 15.43 -12.62
N LEU A 120 15.87 14.37 -13.39
CA LEU A 120 15.55 12.98 -13.01
C LEU A 120 16.27 12.51 -11.73
N GLN A 121 17.45 13.06 -11.45
CA GLN A 121 18.26 12.76 -10.26
C GLN A 121 17.65 13.35 -8.97
N ASP A 122 16.97 14.49 -9.07
CA ASP A 122 16.37 15.20 -7.94
C ASP A 122 14.84 15.12 -7.95
N ALA A 123 14.29 14.19 -8.74
CA ALA A 123 12.87 13.96 -8.86
C ALA A 123 12.43 12.68 -8.13
N GLY A 124 11.14 12.64 -7.85
CA GLY A 124 10.48 11.49 -7.25
C GLY A 124 8.96 11.65 -7.27
N VAL A 125 8.25 10.67 -6.73
CA VAL A 125 6.80 10.70 -6.59
C VAL A 125 6.39 10.31 -5.18
N GLU A 126 5.42 11.00 -4.63
CA GLU A 126 4.75 10.64 -3.37
C GLU A 126 3.32 10.23 -3.68
N LEU A 127 2.87 9.13 -3.07
CA LEU A 127 1.53 8.62 -3.20
C LEU A 127 0.89 8.50 -1.82
N PHE A 128 -0.37 8.89 -1.69
CA PHE A 128 -1.15 8.77 -0.46
C PHE A 128 -2.50 8.14 -0.76
N VAL A 129 -2.82 7.05 -0.08
CA VAL A 129 -4.11 6.39 -0.17
C VAL A 129 -5.04 6.96 0.90
N THR A 130 -6.25 7.34 0.51
CA THR A 130 -7.21 8.07 1.36
C THR A 130 -8.66 7.85 0.88
N SER A 131 -9.63 8.38 1.62
CA SER A 131 -11.07 8.35 1.28
C SER A 131 -11.70 9.75 1.35
N ASN A 132 -12.89 9.90 0.77
CA ASN A 132 -13.65 11.16 0.85
C ASN A 132 -14.20 11.44 2.25
N GLU A 133 -14.36 10.41 3.08
CA GLU A 133 -14.99 10.51 4.40
C GLU A 133 -14.02 10.93 5.51
N GLY A 134 -12.75 11.20 5.18
CA GLY A 134 -11.73 11.61 6.15
C GLY A 134 -11.38 10.51 7.15
N GLU A 135 -11.59 9.25 6.77
CA GLU A 135 -11.25 8.11 7.60
C GLU A 135 -9.72 7.95 7.67
N GLY A 136 -9.16 8.16 8.86
CA GLY A 136 -7.78 7.80 9.20
C GLY A 136 -6.70 8.79 8.74
N GLN A 137 -5.45 8.40 9.03
CA GLN A 137 -4.24 9.10 8.58
C GLN A 137 -3.97 8.72 7.11
N ASP A 138 -3.67 9.71 6.27
CA ASP A 138 -3.25 9.47 4.87
C ASP A 138 -2.03 8.52 4.86
N LEU A 139 -2.21 7.28 4.42
CA LEU A 139 -1.14 6.28 4.33
C LEU A 139 -0.32 6.52 3.07
N GLY A 140 0.99 6.72 3.22
CA GLY A 140 1.84 7.22 2.15
C GLY A 140 3.02 6.33 1.78
N CYS A 141 3.50 6.46 0.54
CA CYS A 141 4.81 5.97 0.13
C CYS A 141 5.49 6.96 -0.84
N GLY A 142 6.82 7.01 -0.78
CA GLY A 142 7.66 7.80 -1.68
C GLY A 142 8.49 6.89 -2.59
N VAL A 143 8.67 7.31 -3.85
CA VAL A 143 9.56 6.65 -4.82
C VAL A 143 10.45 7.69 -5.50
N GLY A 144 11.75 7.61 -5.24
CA GLY A 144 12.77 8.56 -5.72
C GLY A 144 14.15 8.21 -5.15
N LEU A 145 15.22 8.85 -5.64
CA LEU A 145 16.59 8.54 -5.17
C LEU A 145 16.84 8.92 -3.71
N ARG A 146 16.05 9.85 -3.17
CA ARG A 146 16.15 10.33 -1.78
C ARG A 146 15.32 9.50 -0.79
N GLU A 147 14.50 8.59 -1.32
CA GLU A 147 13.70 7.67 -0.53
C GLU A 147 14.56 6.52 -0.01
N GLY A 148 14.00 5.70 0.88
CA GLY A 148 14.61 4.47 1.37
C GLY A 148 13.89 3.21 0.90
N GLY A 149 14.62 2.08 0.86
CA GLY A 149 14.04 0.76 0.59
C GLY A 149 13.57 0.58 -0.85
N SER A 150 12.35 0.07 -1.02
CA SER A 150 11.77 -0.23 -2.35
C SER A 150 11.62 1.02 -3.23
N GLY A 151 11.37 2.19 -2.62
CA GLY A 151 11.22 3.45 -3.35
C GLY A 151 12.49 3.84 -4.11
N THR A 152 13.65 3.70 -3.47
CA THR A 152 14.95 3.98 -4.11
C THR A 152 15.23 3.00 -5.23
N GLN A 153 15.02 1.70 -4.97
CA GLN A 153 15.29 0.63 -5.94
C GLN A 153 14.42 0.81 -7.20
N HIS A 154 13.12 1.05 -7.02
CA HIS A 154 12.20 1.23 -8.14
C HIS A 154 12.59 2.41 -9.04
N TRP A 155 13.06 3.51 -8.44
CA TRP A 155 13.53 4.67 -9.20
C TRP A 155 14.87 4.41 -9.90
N GLN A 156 15.79 3.67 -9.27
CA GLN A 156 17.03 3.25 -9.92
C GLN A 156 16.75 2.36 -11.14
N ASP A 157 15.85 1.39 -11.00
CA ASP A 157 15.46 0.50 -12.09
C ASP A 157 14.82 1.29 -13.25
N LEU A 158 13.98 2.29 -12.93
CA LEU A 158 13.40 3.23 -13.91
C LEU A 158 14.48 3.96 -14.71
N MET A 159 15.52 4.46 -14.03
CA MET A 159 16.60 5.21 -14.66
C MET A 159 17.51 4.33 -15.52
N GLN A 160 17.66 3.05 -15.16
CA GLN A 160 18.46 2.07 -15.91
C GLN A 160 17.70 1.45 -17.09
N ASN A 161 16.36 1.44 -17.06
CA ASN A 161 15.51 0.77 -18.04
C ASN A 161 14.48 1.72 -18.67
N ASN A 162 14.98 2.71 -19.40
CA ASN A 162 14.31 3.95 -19.85
C ASN A 162 13.27 3.74 -20.98
N ARG A 163 12.66 2.55 -21.09
CA ARG A 163 11.67 2.21 -22.14
C ARG A 163 10.63 1.19 -21.70
N LYS A 164 10.88 0.46 -20.62
CA LYS A 164 9.96 -0.59 -20.15
C LYS A 164 9.29 -0.16 -18.84
N PRO A 165 7.96 -0.30 -18.73
CA PRO A 165 7.30 -0.18 -17.45
C PRO A 165 7.85 -1.21 -16.46
N ILE A 166 8.24 -0.74 -15.29
CA ILE A 166 8.63 -1.57 -14.15
C ILE A 166 7.51 -1.43 -13.13
N ALA A 167 7.05 -2.54 -12.56
CA ALA A 167 6.01 -2.53 -11.53
C ALA A 167 6.59 -3.07 -10.22
N MET A 168 6.28 -2.39 -9.11
CA MET A 168 6.80 -2.74 -7.79
C MET A 168 5.79 -2.40 -6.70
N TRP A 169 5.72 -3.26 -5.68
CA TRP A 169 4.96 -3.04 -4.46
C TRP A 169 5.72 -2.10 -3.51
N HIS A 170 4.97 -1.21 -2.87
CA HIS A 170 5.48 -0.30 -1.85
C HIS A 170 4.61 -0.39 -0.61
N VAL A 171 5.24 -0.59 0.54
CA VAL A 171 4.57 -0.52 1.84
C VAL A 171 4.16 0.92 2.12
N LEU A 172 2.90 1.10 2.47
CA LEU A 172 2.32 2.36 2.89
C LEU A 172 2.57 2.55 4.39
N ARG A 173 3.03 3.74 4.79
CA ARG A 173 3.38 4.11 6.17
C ARG A 173 2.67 5.39 6.61
#